data_AF-A0A2G2Y693-F1
#
_entry.id   AF-A0A2G2Y693-F1
#
_cell.length_a   1.000
_cell.length_b   1.000
_cell.length_c   1.000
_cell.angle_alpha   90.00
_cell.angle_beta   90.00
_cell.angle_gamma   90.00
#
_symmetry.space_group_name_H-M   'P 1'
#
loop_
_entity.id
_entity.type
_entity.pdbx_description
1 polymer ?
#
loop_
_entity_poly.entity_id
_entity_poly.type
_entity_poly.pdbx_seq_one_letter_code
_entity_poly.pdbx_strand_id
1 'polypeptide(L)'
;MQGQDYIFVRAFVPFVASLLLKAWKDSDDDSDVEVILGGIAALNDEISWFKREASKWSVSLSSIVPQKANLEYCRFLESITSPEVEYTVAVTAFWAIEAVYQESYAHCLSDGAKTPEELKETCQRWGNDGFGQYCHTLQNIANRRLEKSPEDIVLKAEAMVICVLEYEVEFWNMSRGET
;
A
#
# COMPACT_ATOMS: atom_id res chain seq x y z
N MET A 1 0.19 -14.62 -6.10
CA MET A 1 -0.24 -13.23 -5.89
C MET A 1 -1.38 -13.13 -4.89
N GLN A 2 -2.67 -13.25 -5.26
CA GLN A 2 -3.82 -12.92 -4.40
C GLN A 2 -3.76 -13.44 -2.96
N GLY A 3 -3.27 -14.67 -2.75
CA GLY A 3 -3.10 -15.20 -1.39
C GLY A 3 -1.99 -14.53 -0.57
N GLN A 4 -0.87 -14.17 -1.20
CA GLN A 4 0.21 -13.41 -0.58
C GLN A 4 -0.26 -11.97 -0.29
N ASP A 5 -0.94 -11.34 -1.23
CA ASP A 5 -1.50 -9.97 -1.07
C ASP A 5 -2.47 -9.91 0.12
N TYR A 6 -3.29 -10.95 0.32
CA TYR A 6 -4.16 -11.02 1.51
C TYR A 6 -3.37 -11.00 2.83
N ILE A 7 -2.21 -11.66 2.89
CA ILE A 7 -1.35 -11.64 4.08
C ILE A 7 -0.75 -10.23 4.26
N PHE A 8 -0.27 -9.63 3.18
CA PHE A 8 0.28 -8.28 3.17
C PHE A 8 -0.74 -7.24 3.64
N VAL A 9 -1.95 -7.24 3.08
CA VAL A 9 -3.02 -6.29 3.46
C VAL A 9 -3.36 -6.41 4.95
N ARG A 10 -3.32 -7.62 5.52
CA ARG A 10 -3.53 -7.79 6.97
C ARG A 10 -2.41 -7.19 7.82
N ALA A 11 -1.16 -7.20 7.34
CA ALA A 11 -0.04 -6.51 7.98
C ALA A 11 -0.04 -4.99 7.69
N PHE A 12 -0.65 -4.57 6.58
CA PHE A 12 -0.78 -3.17 6.19
C PHE A 12 -1.79 -2.42 7.07
N VAL A 13 -2.90 -3.04 7.46
CA VAL A 13 -3.90 -2.44 8.38
C VAL A 13 -3.29 -1.83 9.66
N PRO A 14 -2.48 -2.55 10.47
CA PRO A 14 -1.89 -1.96 11.67
C PRO A 14 -0.86 -0.86 11.34
N PHE A 15 -0.17 -0.94 10.21
CA PHE A 15 0.68 0.16 9.75
C PHE A 15 -0.14 1.43 9.48
N VAL A 16 -1.21 1.36 8.69
CA VAL A 16 -2.07 2.52 8.42
C VAL A 16 -2.75 3.04 9.70
N ALA A 17 -3.13 2.15 10.61
CA ALA A 17 -3.64 2.54 11.93
C ALA A 17 -2.59 3.30 12.77
N SER A 18 -1.31 2.91 12.69
CA SER A 18 -0.23 3.65 13.34
C SER A 18 -0.04 5.03 12.72
N LEU A 19 -0.22 5.16 11.39
CA LEU A 19 -0.22 6.44 10.69
C LEU A 19 -1.36 7.33 11.12
N LEU A 20 -2.56 6.78 11.35
CA LEU A 20 -3.70 7.56 11.83
C LEU A 20 -3.38 8.21 13.19
N LEU A 21 -2.71 7.47 14.07
CA LEU A 21 -2.26 8.01 15.35
C LEU A 21 -1.17 9.07 15.19
N LYS A 22 -0.26 8.92 14.23
CA LYS A 22 0.77 9.93 13.91
C LYS A 22 0.15 11.17 13.28
N ALA A 23 -0.78 11.03 12.35
CA ALA A 23 -1.50 12.13 11.72
C ALA A 23 -2.23 12.97 12.79
N TRP A 24 -2.94 12.33 13.72
CA TRP A 24 -3.60 13.02 14.82
C TRP A 24 -2.64 13.82 15.73
N LYS A 25 -1.39 13.36 15.91
CA LYS A 25 -0.43 13.98 16.83
C LYS A 25 0.49 15.00 16.17
N ASP A 26 0.93 14.72 14.95
CA ASP A 26 2.09 15.35 14.32
C ASP A 26 1.73 16.09 13.02
N SER A 27 0.50 15.93 12.52
CA SER A 27 0.02 16.65 11.34
C SER A 27 -0.10 18.16 11.60
N ASP A 28 0.12 18.93 10.55
CA ASP A 28 -0.09 20.37 10.46
C ASP A 28 -1.41 20.74 9.78
N ASP A 29 -2.21 19.74 9.40
CA ASP A 29 -3.50 19.85 8.74
C ASP A 29 -4.42 18.74 9.26
N ASP A 30 -5.54 19.15 9.89
CA ASP A 30 -6.48 18.20 10.49
C ASP A 30 -7.05 17.23 9.44
N SER A 31 -7.15 17.65 8.17
CA SER A 31 -7.71 16.85 7.07
C SER A 31 -6.92 15.57 6.76
N ASP A 32 -5.66 15.48 7.20
CA ASP A 32 -4.85 14.27 7.06
C ASP A 32 -5.49 13.09 7.82
N VAL A 33 -6.13 13.35 8.96
CA VAL A 33 -6.79 12.31 9.77
C VAL A 33 -7.92 11.67 8.98
N GLU A 34 -8.77 12.45 8.31
CA GLU A 34 -9.86 11.95 7.48
C GLU A 34 -9.34 11.15 6.27
N VAL A 35 -8.25 11.61 5.63
CA VAL A 35 -7.66 10.91 4.48
C VAL A 35 -7.11 9.55 4.89
N ILE A 36 -6.35 9.47 6.00
CA ILE A 36 -5.81 8.20 6.50
C ILE A 36 -6.93 7.28 7.00
N LEU A 37 -7.95 7.82 7.68
CA LEU A 37 -9.11 7.06 8.13
C LEU A 37 -9.88 6.45 6.95
N GLY A 38 -10.04 7.20 5.85
CA GLY A 38 -10.65 6.72 4.62
C GLY A 38 -9.90 5.51 4.04
N GLY A 39 -8.57 5.52 4.07
CA GLY A 39 -7.75 4.37 3.68
C GLY A 39 -8.03 3.13 4.53
N ILE A 40 -8.06 3.28 5.86
CA ILE A 40 -8.37 2.15 6.77
C ILE A 40 -9.76 1.57 6.49
N ALA A 41 -10.76 2.44 6.24
CA ALA A 41 -12.10 1.98 5.88
C ALA A 41 -12.09 1.17 4.58
N ALA A 42 -11.36 1.63 3.56
CA ALA A 42 -11.20 0.91 2.29
C ALA A 42 -10.51 -0.46 2.47
N LEU A 43 -9.53 -0.57 3.38
CA LEU A 43 -8.86 -1.85 3.68
C LEU A 43 -9.82 -2.89 4.28
N ASN A 44 -10.85 -2.48 5.04
CA ASN A 44 -11.87 -3.41 5.53
C ASN A 44 -12.70 -4.00 4.38
N ASP A 45 -13.05 -3.17 3.40
CA ASP A 45 -13.76 -3.61 2.19
C ASP A 45 -12.88 -4.51 1.31
N GLU A 46 -11.57 -4.23 1.29
CA GLU A 46 -10.57 -5.01 0.56
C GLU A 46 -10.36 -6.39 1.16
N ILE A 47 -10.22 -6.50 2.48
CA ILE A 47 -10.18 -7.78 3.19
C ILE A 47 -11.44 -8.60 2.90
N SER A 48 -12.60 -7.94 2.85
CA SER A 48 -13.87 -8.59 2.53
C SER A 48 -13.92 -9.06 1.07
N TRP A 49 -13.34 -8.29 0.15
CA TRP A 49 -13.19 -8.66 -1.25
C TRP A 49 -12.25 -9.88 -1.43
N PHE A 50 -11.08 -9.90 -0.78
CA PHE A 50 -10.17 -11.06 -0.83
C PHE A 50 -10.83 -12.36 -0.36
N LYS A 51 -11.67 -12.30 0.68
CA LYS A 51 -12.43 -13.47 1.15
C LYS A 51 -13.44 -13.97 0.12
N ARG A 52 -14.11 -13.07 -0.61
CA ARG A 52 -15.03 -13.42 -1.69
C ARG A 52 -14.28 -14.02 -2.88
N GLU A 53 -13.18 -13.42 -3.31
CA GLU A 53 -12.37 -13.95 -4.41
C GLU A 53 -11.79 -15.32 -4.05
N ALA A 54 -11.24 -15.49 -2.85
CA ALA A 54 -10.76 -16.79 -2.40
C ALA A 54 -11.85 -17.88 -2.44
N SER A 55 -13.09 -17.52 -2.09
CA SER A 55 -14.23 -18.44 -2.17
C SER A 55 -14.59 -18.78 -3.63
N LYS A 56 -14.59 -17.78 -4.52
CA LYS A 56 -14.84 -17.92 -5.96
C LYS A 56 -13.82 -18.85 -6.63
N TRP A 57 -12.55 -18.73 -6.25
CA TRP A 57 -11.44 -19.51 -6.81
C TRP A 57 -11.11 -20.79 -6.03
N SER A 58 -11.92 -21.15 -5.03
CA SER A 58 -11.69 -22.31 -4.14
C SER A 58 -10.30 -22.32 -3.46
N VAL A 59 -9.77 -21.14 -3.16
CA VAL A 59 -8.49 -20.94 -2.46
C VAL A 59 -8.74 -20.86 -0.96
N SER A 60 -8.03 -21.67 -0.17
CA SER A 60 -8.09 -21.56 1.29
C SER A 60 -7.09 -20.50 1.79
N LEU A 61 -7.60 -19.35 2.24
CA LEU A 61 -6.76 -18.27 2.77
C LEU A 61 -5.96 -18.68 4.02
N SER A 62 -6.44 -19.67 4.77
CA SER A 62 -5.78 -20.17 5.99
C SER A 62 -4.62 -21.11 5.73
N SER A 63 -4.52 -21.71 4.54
CA SER A 63 -3.44 -22.65 4.20
C SER A 63 -2.32 -22.01 3.38
N ILE A 64 -2.38 -20.71 3.12
CA ILE A 64 -1.34 -20.00 2.38
C ILE A 64 -0.10 -19.88 3.28
N VAL A 65 1.01 -20.41 2.80
CA VAL A 65 2.32 -20.22 3.43
C VAL A 65 2.90 -18.90 2.92
N PRO A 66 3.19 -17.91 3.80
CA PRO A 66 3.80 -16.66 3.37
C PRO A 66 5.21 -16.93 2.83
N GLN A 67 5.51 -16.39 1.66
CA GLN A 67 6.84 -16.50 1.07
C GLN A 67 7.82 -15.51 1.72
N LYS A 68 9.12 -15.71 1.49
CA LYS A 68 10.19 -14.91 2.12
C LYS A 68 10.01 -13.41 1.88
N ALA A 69 9.82 -12.97 0.64
CA ALA A 69 9.66 -11.54 0.33
C ALA A 69 8.40 -10.94 0.99
N ASN A 70 7.30 -11.68 1.10
CA ASN A 70 6.12 -11.24 1.85
C ASN A 70 6.41 -11.06 3.35
N LEU A 71 7.08 -12.03 3.98
CA LEU A 71 7.47 -11.96 5.39
C LEU A 71 8.40 -10.77 5.66
N GLU A 72 9.36 -10.54 4.77
CA GLU A 72 10.29 -9.42 4.90
C GLU A 72 9.58 -8.08 4.73
N TYR A 73 8.65 -7.96 3.78
CA TYR A 73 7.84 -6.77 3.61
C TYR A 73 6.93 -6.51 4.83
N CYS A 74 6.29 -7.55 5.38
CA CYS A 74 5.48 -7.41 6.60
C CYS A 74 6.32 -6.94 7.81
N ARG A 75 7.55 -7.43 7.96
CA ARG A 75 8.47 -6.97 9.01
C ARG A 75 8.92 -5.53 8.79
N PHE A 76 9.10 -5.13 7.54
CA PHE A 76 9.37 -3.73 7.21
C PHE A 76 8.19 -2.83 7.58
N LEU A 77 6.94 -3.22 7.25
CA LEU A 77 5.75 -2.48 7.69
C LEU A 77 5.69 -2.36 9.21
N GLU A 78 6.00 -3.44 9.94
CA GLU A 78 6.08 -3.43 11.40
C GLU A 78 7.15 -2.44 11.90
N SER A 79 8.35 -2.43 11.31
CA SER A 79 9.44 -1.56 11.76
C SER A 79 9.11 -0.07 11.61
N ILE A 80 8.39 0.30 10.54
CA ILE A 80 7.98 1.68 10.30
C ILE A 80 6.78 2.14 11.14
N THR A 81 6.12 1.22 11.88
CA THR A 81 5.13 1.60 12.90
C THR A 81 5.75 2.19 14.17
N SER A 82 7.07 2.08 14.32
CA SER A 82 7.79 2.58 15.49
C SER A 82 7.46 4.05 15.77
N PRO A 83 7.25 4.45 17.05
CA PRO A 83 7.05 5.85 17.40
C PRO A 83 8.26 6.73 17.05
N GLU A 84 9.45 6.14 16.88
CA GLU A 84 10.67 6.84 16.51
C GLU A 84 10.71 7.27 15.04
N VAL A 85 9.90 6.65 14.18
CA VAL A 85 9.79 7.05 12.77
C VAL A 85 8.92 8.29 12.63
N GLU A 86 9.45 9.30 11.96
CA GLU A 86 8.78 10.58 11.80
C GLU A 86 7.55 10.46 10.89
N TYR A 87 6.50 11.23 11.19
CA TYR A 87 5.25 11.19 10.40
C TYR A 87 5.50 11.43 8.90
N THR A 88 6.37 12.39 8.56
CA THR A 88 6.75 12.68 7.16
C THR A 88 7.31 11.44 6.45
N VAL A 89 8.19 10.68 7.12
CA VAL A 89 8.79 9.47 6.53
C VAL A 89 7.73 8.39 6.35
N ALA A 90 6.90 8.17 7.37
CA ALA A 90 5.88 7.14 7.36
C ALA A 90 4.76 7.41 6.33
N VAL A 91 4.31 8.66 6.19
CA VAL A 91 3.28 9.04 5.20
C VAL A 91 3.83 9.02 3.77
N THR A 92 5.13 9.31 3.58
CA THR A 92 5.79 9.14 2.28
C THR A 92 5.87 7.67 1.89
N ALA A 93 6.20 6.77 2.83
CA ALA A 93 6.17 5.33 2.60
C ALA A 93 4.75 4.86 2.22
N PHE A 94 3.74 5.31 2.95
CA PHE A 94 2.34 4.96 2.68
C PHE A 94 1.90 5.39 1.28
N TRP A 95 2.19 6.65 0.88
CA TRP A 95 1.94 7.12 -0.48
C TRP A 95 2.63 6.25 -1.52
N ALA A 96 3.91 5.90 -1.33
CA ALA A 96 4.66 5.10 -2.29
C ALA A 96 4.05 3.70 -2.51
N ILE A 97 3.62 3.04 -1.43
CA ILE A 97 2.98 1.71 -1.49
C ILE A 97 1.67 1.78 -2.32
N GLU A 98 0.80 2.73 -2.00
CA GLU A 98 -0.49 2.89 -2.69
C GLU A 98 -0.28 3.30 -4.16
N ALA A 99 0.68 4.19 -4.42
CA ALA A 99 0.99 4.66 -5.77
C ALA A 99 1.51 3.53 -6.69
N VAL A 100 2.36 2.62 -6.17
CA VAL A 100 2.84 1.48 -6.96
C VAL A 100 1.68 0.57 -7.40
N TYR A 101 0.72 0.32 -6.51
CA TYR A 101 -0.49 -0.44 -6.87
C TYR A 101 -1.32 0.32 -7.91
N GLN A 102 -1.53 1.62 -7.72
CA GLN A 102 -2.32 2.42 -8.63
C GLN A 102 -1.74 2.44 -10.04
N GLU A 103 -0.45 2.72 -10.18
CA GLU A 103 0.27 2.79 -11.45
C GLU A 103 0.21 1.43 -12.17
N SER A 104 0.47 0.34 -11.42
CA SER A 104 0.47 -1.03 -11.94
C SER A 104 -0.89 -1.42 -12.52
N TYR A 105 -1.97 -1.16 -11.79
CA TYR A 105 -3.32 -1.56 -12.21
C TYR A 105 -3.97 -0.60 -13.20
N ALA A 106 -3.65 0.70 -13.14
CA ALA A 106 -4.07 1.66 -14.16
C ALA A 106 -3.48 1.28 -15.53
N HIS A 107 -2.23 0.81 -15.57
CA HIS A 107 -1.63 0.30 -16.80
C HIS A 107 -2.40 -0.92 -17.35
N CYS A 108 -2.89 -1.82 -16.49
CA CYS A 108 -3.72 -2.96 -16.90
C CYS A 108 -5.09 -2.57 -17.48
N LEU A 109 -5.56 -1.34 -17.24
CA LEU A 109 -6.83 -0.82 -17.77
C LEU A 109 -6.65 0.09 -18.99
N SER A 110 -5.40 0.41 -19.35
CA SER A 110 -5.10 1.30 -20.47
C SER A 110 -5.52 0.72 -21.83
N ASP A 111 -5.78 1.61 -22.78
CA ASP A 111 -6.14 1.23 -24.14
C ASP A 111 -5.03 0.39 -24.78
N GLY A 112 -5.36 -0.85 -25.16
CA GLY A 112 -4.41 -1.82 -25.73
C GLY A 112 -3.85 -2.83 -24.73
N ALA A 113 -4.17 -2.72 -23.43
CA ALA A 113 -3.84 -3.74 -22.45
C ALA A 113 -4.55 -5.07 -22.77
N LYS A 114 -3.80 -6.18 -22.68
CA LYS A 114 -4.30 -7.55 -22.92
C LYS A 114 -4.74 -8.22 -21.62
N THR A 115 -5.37 -7.46 -20.73
CA THR A 115 -5.81 -7.96 -19.42
C THR A 115 -6.93 -8.99 -19.60
N PRO A 116 -6.78 -10.22 -19.07
CA PRO A 116 -7.83 -11.23 -19.12
C PRO A 116 -9.13 -10.72 -18.50
N GLU A 117 -10.27 -11.06 -19.09
CA GLU A 117 -11.59 -10.59 -18.63
C GLU A 117 -11.84 -10.94 -17.15
N GLU A 118 -11.40 -12.13 -16.73
CA GLU A 118 -11.51 -12.61 -15.36
C GLU A 118 -10.70 -11.81 -14.32
N LEU A 119 -9.69 -11.05 -14.77
CA LEU A 119 -8.85 -10.20 -13.92
C LEU A 119 -9.23 -8.72 -14.00
N LYS A 120 -10.15 -8.32 -14.88
CA LYS A 120 -10.54 -6.90 -15.02
C LYS A 120 -11.15 -6.34 -13.75
N GLU A 121 -11.94 -7.13 -13.02
CA GLU A 121 -12.51 -6.71 -11.73
C GLU A 121 -11.41 -6.37 -10.71
N THR A 122 -10.36 -7.21 -10.66
CA THR A 122 -9.17 -6.97 -9.85
C THR A 122 -8.47 -5.68 -10.28
N CYS A 123 -8.25 -5.48 -11.58
CA CYS A 123 -7.62 -4.27 -12.08
C CYS A 123 -8.44 -3.01 -11.81
N GLN A 124 -9.77 -3.08 -11.89
CA GLN A 124 -10.65 -1.96 -11.57
C GLN A 124 -10.57 -1.54 -10.10
N ARG A 125 -10.16 -2.41 -9.18
CA ARG A 125 -10.12 -2.08 -7.75
C ARG A 125 -9.06 -1.03 -7.42
N TRP A 126 -7.87 -1.16 -8.01
CA TRP A 126 -6.74 -0.25 -7.78
C TRP A 126 -6.40 0.61 -9.01
N GLY A 127 -6.95 0.30 -10.18
CA GLY A 127 -6.73 1.08 -11.41
C GLY A 127 -7.81 2.14 -11.71
N ASN A 128 -8.85 2.26 -10.88
CA ASN A 128 -9.92 3.24 -11.11
C ASN A 128 -9.51 4.67 -10.70
N ASP A 129 -10.20 5.65 -11.28
CA ASP A 129 -9.98 7.08 -11.03
C ASP A 129 -10.14 7.47 -9.54
N GLY A 130 -11.04 6.81 -8.82
CA GLY A 130 -11.26 7.08 -7.39
C GLY A 130 -10.04 6.74 -6.53
N PHE A 131 -9.42 5.59 -6.79
CA PHE A 131 -8.17 5.21 -6.13
C PHE A 131 -6.98 6.06 -6.61
N GLY A 132 -6.97 6.45 -7.89
CA GLY A 132 -6.04 7.45 -8.42
C GLY A 132 -6.09 8.78 -7.67
N GLN A 133 -7.29 9.31 -7.45
CA GLN A 133 -7.51 10.55 -6.71
C GLN A 133 -7.11 10.40 -5.23
N TYR A 134 -7.34 9.22 -4.63
CA TYR A 134 -6.88 8.91 -3.28
C TYR A 134 -5.34 8.96 -3.18
N CYS A 135 -4.64 8.28 -4.08
CA CYS A 135 -3.18 8.29 -4.15
C CYS A 135 -2.62 9.70 -4.38
N HIS A 136 -3.27 10.51 -5.22
CA HIS A 136 -2.89 11.91 -5.41
C HIS A 136 -3.09 12.75 -4.14
N THR A 137 -4.13 12.45 -3.36
CA THR A 137 -4.36 13.13 -2.07
C THR A 137 -3.25 12.78 -1.07
N LEU A 138 -2.84 11.51 -1.00
CA LEU A 138 -1.68 11.09 -0.18
C LEU A 138 -0.39 11.74 -0.64
N GLN A 139 -0.19 11.88 -1.96
CA GLN A 139 0.96 12.57 -2.53
C GLN A 139 1.03 14.02 -2.06
N ASN A 140 -0.11 14.72 -2.05
CA ASN A 140 -0.17 16.11 -1.61
C ASN A 140 0.18 16.25 -0.12
N ILE A 141 -0.27 15.30 0.72
CA ILE A 141 0.12 15.25 2.14
C ILE A 141 1.64 15.04 2.26
N ALA A 142 2.19 14.03 1.58
CA ALA A 142 3.62 13.74 1.63
C ALA A 142 4.47 14.95 1.17
N ASN A 143 4.13 15.57 0.03
CA ASN A 143 4.83 16.74 -0.48
C ASN A 143 4.76 17.92 0.50
N ARG A 144 3.57 18.24 1.03
CA ARG A 144 3.38 19.32 2.01
C ARG A 144 4.25 19.11 3.25
N ARG A 145 4.35 17.86 3.72
CA ARG A 145 5.19 17.49 4.88
C ARG A 145 6.68 17.57 4.55
N LEU A 146 7.10 17.11 3.38
CA LEU A 146 8.48 17.15 2.93
C LEU A 146 9.01 18.58 2.77
N GLU A 147 8.21 19.49 2.18
CA GLU A 147 8.56 20.91 2.01
C GLU A 147 8.88 21.62 3.33
N LYS A 148 8.27 21.17 4.43
CA LYS A 148 8.43 21.75 5.78
C LYS A 148 9.45 21.00 6.63
N SER A 149 9.98 19.88 6.14
CA SER A 149 10.85 19.01 6.91
C SER A 149 12.33 19.41 6.80
N PRO A 150 13.13 19.21 7.86
CA PRO A 150 14.58 19.33 7.78
C PRO A 150 15.19 18.39 6.74
N GLU A 151 16.37 18.74 6.22
CA GLU A 151 17.06 17.97 5.17
C GLU A 151 17.32 16.51 5.56
N ASP A 152 17.65 16.24 6.82
CA ASP A 152 17.88 14.87 7.30
C ASP A 152 16.61 14.00 7.23
N ILE A 153 15.43 14.60 7.46
CA ILE A 153 14.14 13.92 7.34
C ILE A 153 13.76 13.70 5.87
N VAL A 154 14.07 14.66 5.00
CA VAL A 154 13.86 14.50 3.55
C VAL A 154 14.71 13.35 3.01
N LEU A 155 15.98 13.26 3.39
CA LEU A 155 16.87 12.15 3.01
C LEU A 155 16.38 10.80 3.55
N LYS A 156 15.87 10.76 4.79
CA LYS A 156 15.24 9.54 5.33
C LYS A 156 14.00 9.13 4.54
N ALA A 157 13.17 10.09 4.13
CA ALA A 157 11.97 9.82 3.35
C ALA A 157 12.32 9.32 1.93
N GLU A 158 13.34 9.89 1.29
CA GLU A 158 13.84 9.40 0.01
C GLU A 158 14.36 7.95 0.12
N ALA A 159 15.20 7.67 1.12
CA ALA A 159 15.66 6.31 1.39
C ALA A 159 14.50 5.35 1.66
N MET A 160 13.45 5.83 2.32
CA MET A 160 12.24 5.06 2.59
C MET A 160 11.48 4.70 1.31
N VAL A 161 11.37 5.63 0.34
CA VAL A 161 10.76 5.35 -0.97
C VAL A 161 11.57 4.28 -1.71
N ILE A 162 12.90 4.39 -1.71
CA ILE A 162 13.76 3.38 -2.34
C ILE A 162 13.53 2.01 -1.71
N CYS A 163 13.52 1.92 -0.37
CA CYS A 163 13.24 0.67 0.33
C CYS A 163 11.86 0.09 -0.05
N VAL A 164 10.81 0.92 -0.10
CA VAL A 164 9.47 0.48 -0.54
C VAL A 164 9.52 -0.10 -1.95
N LEU A 165 10.16 0.58 -2.90
CA LEU A 165 10.27 0.12 -4.29
C LEU A 165 11.04 -1.22 -4.40
N GLU A 166 12.10 -1.40 -3.61
CA GLU A 166 12.82 -2.68 -3.55
C GLU A 166 11.93 -3.80 -3.03
N TYR A 167 11.17 -3.56 -1.95
CA TYR A 167 10.22 -4.54 -1.41
C TYR A 167 9.10 -4.85 -2.40
N GLU A 168 8.56 -3.85 -3.11
CA GLU A 168 7.58 -4.05 -4.16
C GLU A 168 8.13 -4.95 -5.27
N VAL A 169 9.33 -4.67 -5.80
CA VAL A 169 9.96 -5.50 -6.85
C VAL A 169 10.07 -6.96 -6.41
N GLU A 170 10.59 -7.21 -5.21
CA GLU A 170 10.69 -8.56 -4.66
C GLU A 170 9.31 -9.21 -4.47
N PHE A 171 8.31 -8.44 -4.04
CA PHE A 171 6.94 -8.90 -3.87
C PHE A 171 6.30 -9.32 -5.21
N TRP A 172 6.44 -8.51 -6.26
CA TRP A 172 5.96 -8.83 -7.60
C TRP A 172 6.69 -10.03 -8.21
N ASN A 173 7.99 -10.17 -7.95
CA ASN A 173 8.80 -11.30 -8.42
C ASN A 173 8.30 -12.65 -7.86
N MET A 174 7.75 -12.69 -6.64
CA MET A 174 7.14 -13.91 -6.08
C MET A 174 6.01 -14.48 -6.96
N SER A 175 5.35 -13.62 -7.74
CA SER A 175 4.19 -14.00 -8.56
C SER A 175 4.57 -14.44 -9.97
N ARG A 176 5.81 -14.21 -10.41
CA ARG A 176 6.28 -14.58 -11.76
C ARG A 176 6.63 -16.07 -11.88
N GLY A 177 6.77 -16.79 -10.75
CA GLY A 177 7.27 -18.16 -10.70
C GLY A 177 8.78 -18.21 -11.03
N GLU A 178 9.51 -19.16 -10.44
CA GLU A 178 10.87 -19.45 -10.90
C GLU A 178 10.79 -19.94 -12.36
N THR A 179 11.35 -19.17 -13.29
CA THR A 179 11.60 -19.60 -14.67
C THR A 179 12.66 -20.68 -14.75
#